data_AF-A0A2D2H5Z7-F1
#
_entry.id   AF-A0A2D2H5Z7-F1
#
_cell.length_a   1.000
_cell.length_b   1.000
_cell.length_c   1.000
_cell.angle_alpha   90.00
_cell.angle_beta   90.00
_cell.angle_gamma   90.00
#
_symmetry.space_group_name_H-M   'P 1'
#
loop_
_entity.id
_entity.type
_entity.pdbx_description
1 polymer ?
#
loop_
_entity_poly.entity_id
_entity_poly.type
_entity_poly.pdbx_seq_one_letter_code
_entity_poly.pdbx_strand_id
1 'polypeptide(L)'
;MAGGTLFRLFPQWAQGYAEPELVELAAAPGSIGPGPSDSRMYVAHAVDKREPYDPPAWLPPYRGALLPPAQPDGAGNFDHIPFGTPEFLSAHLYGVTQLVLEIWEDYLGQPVRWWHADVLPRLELQPVVYWANAQSGFGFLEAGLRWTRFGQALPLCLSFDVVAHEVGHAILFSTMGVPKSGAVGGTFLAFHEAFADLISTLSVLHFPSVVMRLLAQTSGNLYELNLVSRLGELSDVEQVRVVDNTVRLRDLQGLRLLEDGTWRDPLNLGRNAHVLAAPLTGAVWDILVELFQEGLVAEGIIPPDRDTRSWTPAAVTAAMAPLRHASAEALARFEGVFRHCLHRARDRVGLAMAQTILRLDPETLSFGQVAALLIEALAEPGATPRIAMGALLDIFDERDIDPRPFLAGASAGMALSAPLPPMSRAAWAGPGASLPHRSWARPCGCHGDIIATRRMMPHGSRASAG
;
A
#
# COMPACT_ATOMS: atom_id res chain seq x y z
N MET A 1 -1.93 20.44 -23.49
CA MET A 1 -1.94 18.97 -23.40
C MET A 1 -3.39 18.58 -23.17
N ALA A 2 -3.93 17.63 -23.92
CA ALA A 2 -5.24 17.09 -23.56
C ALA A 2 -5.09 16.46 -22.16
N GLY A 3 -6.02 16.75 -21.24
CA GLY A 3 -6.04 16.12 -19.92
C GLY A 3 -6.30 14.61 -20.02
N GLY A 4 -6.21 13.91 -18.90
CA GLY A 4 -6.57 12.51 -18.74
C GLY A 4 -8.09 12.27 -18.65
N THR A 5 -8.48 11.01 -18.51
CA THR A 5 -9.89 10.59 -18.42
C THR A 5 -10.39 10.73 -16.98
N LEU A 6 -11.54 11.39 -16.80
CA LEU A 6 -12.09 11.68 -15.48
C LEU A 6 -13.00 10.55 -14.96
N PHE A 7 -12.80 10.19 -13.69
CA PHE A 7 -13.59 9.24 -12.92
C PHE A 7 -13.95 9.81 -11.54
N ARG A 8 -14.96 9.24 -10.88
CA ARG A 8 -15.28 9.53 -9.48
C ARG A 8 -15.03 8.30 -8.61
N LEU A 9 -14.05 8.37 -7.71
CA LEU A 9 -13.62 7.24 -6.89
C LEU A 9 -13.78 7.53 -5.40
N PHE A 10 -14.38 6.61 -4.65
CA PHE A 10 -14.35 6.65 -3.19
C PHE A 10 -12.96 6.25 -2.69
N PRO A 11 -12.31 7.06 -1.84
CA PRO A 11 -11.07 6.66 -1.16
C PRO A 11 -11.32 5.57 -0.11
N GLN A 12 -12.48 5.58 0.54
CA GLN A 12 -12.95 4.50 1.41
C GLN A 12 -14.45 4.68 1.69
N TRP A 13 -15.30 3.94 0.98
CA TRP A 13 -16.75 4.10 1.14
C TRP A 13 -17.22 3.62 2.52
N ALA A 14 -18.17 4.35 3.12
CA ALA A 14 -18.77 4.05 4.43
C ALA A 14 -17.88 4.20 5.68
N GLN A 15 -16.70 4.82 5.58
CA GLN A 15 -15.85 5.18 6.75
C GLN A 15 -15.69 6.70 6.97
N GLY A 16 -16.73 7.47 6.66
CA GLY A 16 -16.74 8.94 6.82
C GLY A 16 -16.30 9.72 5.57
N TYR A 17 -16.01 9.04 4.46
CA TYR A 17 -15.97 9.65 3.13
C TYR A 17 -17.37 9.51 2.51
N ALA A 18 -18.14 10.60 2.56
CA ALA A 18 -19.52 10.62 2.10
C ALA A 18 -19.63 10.73 0.57
N GLU A 19 -18.64 11.35 -0.07
CA GLU A 19 -18.63 11.63 -1.51
C GLU A 19 -17.37 11.04 -2.16
N PRO A 20 -17.46 10.54 -3.41
CA PRO A 20 -16.29 10.14 -4.18
C PRO A 20 -15.53 11.36 -4.69
N GLU A 21 -14.22 11.25 -4.80
CA GLU A 21 -13.34 12.29 -5.31
C GLU A 21 -13.22 12.20 -6.84
N LEU A 22 -13.08 13.36 -7.48
CA LEU A 22 -12.75 13.43 -8.91
C LEU A 22 -11.27 13.03 -9.09
N VAL A 23 -11.03 12.03 -9.93
CA VAL A 23 -9.72 11.49 -10.24
C VAL A 23 -9.50 11.56 -11.75
N GLU A 24 -8.33 12.04 -12.15
CA GLU A 24 -7.88 12.08 -13.55
C GLU A 24 -6.89 10.93 -13.76
N LEU A 25 -7.26 9.97 -14.60
CA LEU A 25 -6.40 8.85 -15.00
C LEU A 25 -5.58 9.23 -16.23
N ALA A 26 -4.35 8.74 -16.35
CA ALA A 26 -3.43 9.10 -17.42
C ALA A 26 -3.94 8.75 -18.84
N ALA A 27 -4.86 7.79 -18.95
CA ALA A 27 -5.49 7.41 -20.21
C ALA A 27 -6.15 8.61 -20.91
N ALA A 28 -5.90 8.77 -22.22
CA ALA A 28 -6.45 9.87 -22.99
C ALA A 28 -8.00 9.77 -23.06
N PRO A 29 -8.74 10.89 -22.94
CA PRO A 29 -10.19 10.89 -23.06
C PRO A 29 -10.65 10.22 -24.36
N GLY A 30 -11.58 9.27 -24.23
CA GLY A 30 -12.10 8.47 -25.33
C GLY A 30 -11.26 7.24 -25.68
N SER A 31 -10.11 7.00 -25.03
CA SER A 31 -9.36 5.75 -25.19
C SER A 31 -9.94 4.58 -24.38
N ILE A 32 -10.78 4.87 -23.38
CA ILE A 32 -11.47 3.88 -22.55
C ILE A 32 -12.88 3.69 -23.10
N GLY A 33 -13.19 2.46 -23.52
CA GLY A 33 -14.47 2.10 -24.13
C GLY A 33 -15.59 1.79 -23.12
N PRO A 34 -16.81 1.49 -23.60
CA PRO A 34 -17.94 1.10 -22.76
C PRO A 34 -17.66 -0.10 -21.88
N GLY A 35 -18.26 -0.11 -20.68
CA GLY A 35 -18.01 -1.10 -19.64
C GLY A 35 -16.53 -1.06 -19.30
N PRO A 36 -16.08 0.05 -18.66
CA PRO A 36 -14.76 0.64 -18.83
C PRO A 36 -13.72 -0.38 -19.27
N SER A 37 -13.27 -0.24 -20.51
CA SER A 37 -12.48 -1.28 -21.18
C SER A 37 -11.37 -0.70 -22.02
N ASP A 38 -10.24 -1.39 -22.02
CA ASP A 38 -9.06 -1.08 -22.81
C ASP A 38 -8.36 -2.37 -23.28
N SER A 39 -7.08 -2.25 -23.64
CA SER A 39 -6.24 -3.37 -24.10
C SER A 39 -5.76 -4.30 -22.97
N ARG A 40 -5.84 -3.88 -21.70
CA ARG A 40 -5.34 -4.59 -20.51
C ARG A 40 -6.47 -5.16 -19.65
N MET A 41 -7.64 -4.54 -19.63
CA MET A 41 -8.76 -4.97 -18.78
C MET A 41 -10.12 -4.52 -19.31
N TYR A 42 -11.19 -5.10 -18.78
CA TYR A 42 -12.56 -4.72 -19.09
C TYR A 42 -13.49 -5.08 -17.94
N VAL A 43 -14.59 -4.34 -17.79
CA VAL A 43 -15.64 -4.67 -16.82
C VAL A 43 -16.70 -5.54 -17.46
N ALA A 44 -16.98 -6.70 -16.86
CA ALA A 44 -18.06 -7.59 -17.25
C ALA A 44 -19.07 -7.70 -16.11
N HIS A 45 -19.90 -6.68 -15.89
CA HIS A 45 -20.82 -6.65 -14.76
C HIS A 45 -21.93 -7.70 -14.90
N ALA A 46 -21.74 -8.87 -14.31
CA ALA A 46 -22.64 -10.00 -14.42
C ALA A 46 -24.00 -9.72 -13.76
N VAL A 47 -25.07 -10.20 -14.40
CA VAL A 47 -26.39 -10.31 -13.80
C VAL A 47 -26.37 -11.50 -12.85
N ASP A 48 -26.62 -11.24 -11.58
CA ASP A 48 -26.80 -12.26 -10.55
C ASP A 48 -25.67 -13.30 -10.38
N LYS A 49 -24.40 -12.89 -10.48
CA LYS A 49 -23.27 -13.80 -10.23
C LYS A 49 -23.21 -14.21 -8.76
N ARG A 50 -23.49 -15.48 -8.47
CA ARG A 50 -23.61 -16.00 -7.09
C ARG A 50 -22.32 -16.52 -6.49
N GLU A 51 -21.50 -17.14 -7.33
CA GLU A 51 -20.26 -17.79 -6.90
C GLU A 51 -19.07 -17.04 -7.52
N PRO A 52 -17.96 -16.92 -6.78
CA PRO A 52 -16.72 -16.42 -7.32
C PRO A 52 -16.08 -17.43 -8.28
N TYR A 53 -15.16 -16.99 -9.13
CA TYR A 53 -14.37 -17.90 -9.95
C TYR A 53 -13.60 -18.91 -9.08
N ASP A 54 -13.48 -20.13 -9.59
CA ASP A 54 -12.81 -21.25 -8.90
C ASP A 54 -11.78 -21.92 -9.83
N PRO A 55 -10.57 -21.35 -9.94
CA PRO A 55 -9.53 -21.91 -10.78
C PRO A 55 -9.08 -23.30 -10.33
N PRO A 56 -8.75 -24.21 -11.28
CA PRO A 56 -8.78 -24.02 -12.73
C PRO A 56 -10.14 -24.37 -13.35
N ALA A 57 -11.11 -24.83 -12.56
CA ALA A 57 -12.38 -25.35 -13.05
C ALA A 57 -13.25 -24.28 -13.71
N TRP A 58 -13.23 -23.07 -13.17
CA TRP A 58 -14.00 -21.94 -13.67
C TRP A 58 -13.14 -20.68 -13.75
N LEU A 59 -12.94 -20.20 -14.98
CA LEU A 59 -12.14 -19.04 -15.32
C LEU A 59 -12.91 -18.09 -16.25
N PRO A 60 -12.47 -16.83 -16.38
CA PRO A 60 -12.95 -15.90 -17.41
C PRO A 60 -12.80 -16.44 -18.83
N PRO A 61 -13.58 -15.92 -19.80
CA PRO A 61 -14.56 -14.84 -19.63
C PRO A 61 -15.87 -15.32 -19.00
N TYR A 62 -16.57 -14.45 -18.27
CA TYR A 62 -17.93 -14.74 -17.81
C TYR A 62 -18.87 -14.96 -19.00
N ARG A 63 -19.66 -16.05 -18.95
CA ARG A 63 -20.53 -16.47 -20.07
C ARG A 63 -22.03 -16.22 -19.84
N GLY A 64 -22.40 -15.70 -18.67
CA GLY A 64 -23.79 -15.39 -18.33
C GLY A 64 -24.24 -14.02 -18.86
N ALA A 65 -25.45 -13.63 -18.46
CA ALA A 65 -25.99 -12.31 -18.81
C ALA A 65 -25.20 -11.19 -18.13
N LEU A 66 -25.02 -10.06 -18.82
CA LEU A 66 -24.35 -8.87 -18.30
C LEU A 66 -25.35 -7.71 -18.19
N LEU A 67 -25.16 -6.86 -17.19
CA LEU A 67 -25.84 -5.57 -17.09
C LEU A 67 -25.36 -4.63 -18.21
N PRO A 68 -26.14 -3.58 -18.54
CA PRO A 68 -25.70 -2.55 -19.46
C PRO A 68 -24.33 -1.97 -19.07
N PRO A 69 -23.41 -1.79 -20.03
CA PRO A 69 -22.09 -1.25 -19.75
C PRO A 69 -22.17 0.24 -19.38
N ALA A 70 -21.41 0.66 -18.37
CA ALA A 70 -21.13 2.06 -18.10
C ALA A 70 -20.55 2.74 -19.34
N GLN A 71 -21.12 3.85 -19.78
CA GLN A 71 -20.70 4.55 -21.00
C GLN A 71 -19.82 5.75 -20.65
N PRO A 72 -18.80 6.07 -21.46
CA PRO A 72 -18.19 7.40 -21.42
C PRO A 72 -19.18 8.45 -21.97
N ASP A 73 -19.04 9.70 -21.53
CA ASP A 73 -19.77 10.83 -22.13
C ASP A 73 -19.18 11.25 -23.50
N GLY A 74 -19.72 12.32 -24.08
CA GLY A 74 -19.23 12.85 -25.36
C GLY A 74 -17.80 13.39 -25.33
N ALA A 75 -17.22 13.62 -24.14
CA ALA A 75 -15.83 14.00 -23.94
C ALA A 75 -14.93 12.79 -23.64
N GLY A 76 -15.49 11.59 -23.48
CA GLY A 76 -14.75 10.37 -23.16
C GLY A 76 -14.60 10.09 -21.67
N ASN A 77 -15.33 10.79 -20.79
CA ASN A 77 -15.19 10.71 -19.33
C ASN A 77 -16.30 9.89 -18.65
N PHE A 78 -16.04 9.42 -17.43
CA PHE A 78 -16.94 8.58 -16.62
C PHE A 78 -17.39 9.28 -15.32
N ASP A 79 -16.94 10.50 -15.03
CA ASP A 79 -17.30 11.26 -13.83
C ASP A 79 -18.77 11.70 -13.77
N HIS A 80 -19.46 11.70 -14.92
CA HIS A 80 -20.89 11.99 -15.03
C HIS A 80 -21.80 10.87 -14.46
N ILE A 81 -21.27 9.67 -14.22
CA ILE A 81 -22.08 8.51 -13.84
C ILE A 81 -22.63 8.71 -12.41
N PRO A 82 -23.96 8.63 -12.19
CA PRO A 82 -24.54 8.84 -10.88
C PRO A 82 -24.19 7.75 -9.88
N PHE A 83 -23.83 8.14 -8.66
CA PHE A 83 -23.71 7.22 -7.53
C PHE A 83 -25.02 6.45 -7.28
N GLY A 84 -24.90 5.19 -6.86
CA GLY A 84 -26.05 4.30 -6.61
C GLY A 84 -26.52 3.50 -7.84
N THR A 85 -25.81 3.61 -8.96
CA THR A 85 -26.09 2.86 -10.19
C THR A 85 -25.11 1.69 -10.38
N PRO A 86 -25.51 0.58 -11.05
CA PRO A 86 -24.58 -0.49 -11.43
C PRO A 86 -23.42 -0.01 -12.32
N GLU A 87 -23.66 1.00 -13.13
CA GLU A 87 -22.68 1.67 -13.97
C GLU A 87 -21.60 2.33 -13.11
N PHE A 88 -21.98 2.95 -11.99
CA PHE A 88 -21.01 3.55 -11.05
C PHE A 88 -20.12 2.49 -10.40
N LEU A 89 -20.67 1.32 -10.02
CA LEU A 89 -19.86 0.21 -9.49
C LEU A 89 -18.81 -0.25 -10.52
N SER A 90 -19.20 -0.27 -11.79
CA SER A 90 -18.34 -0.64 -12.91
C SER A 90 -17.22 0.38 -13.12
N ALA A 91 -17.59 1.67 -13.15
CA ALA A 91 -16.65 2.79 -13.31
C ALA A 91 -15.68 2.88 -12.13
N HIS A 92 -16.16 2.68 -10.90
CA HIS A 92 -15.33 2.73 -9.70
C HIS A 92 -14.33 1.57 -9.68
N LEU A 93 -14.77 0.32 -9.88
CA LEU A 93 -13.87 -0.84 -9.88
C LEU A 93 -12.73 -0.67 -10.90
N TYR A 94 -13.07 -0.34 -12.15
CA TYR A 94 -12.06 -0.08 -13.18
C TYR A 94 -11.16 1.09 -12.85
N GLY A 95 -11.74 2.22 -12.41
CA GLY A 95 -10.96 3.43 -12.14
C GLY A 95 -9.98 3.25 -10.98
N VAL A 96 -10.35 2.48 -9.94
CA VAL A 96 -9.41 2.10 -8.88
C VAL A 96 -8.32 1.17 -9.41
N THR A 97 -8.68 0.14 -10.18
CA THR A 97 -7.69 -0.77 -10.76
C THR A 97 -6.68 -0.03 -11.64
N GLN A 98 -7.14 0.87 -12.50
CA GLN A 98 -6.28 1.69 -13.35
C GLN A 98 -5.43 2.68 -12.54
N LEU A 99 -6.00 3.36 -11.54
CA LEU A 99 -5.24 4.29 -10.69
C LEU A 99 -4.10 3.59 -9.95
N VAL A 100 -4.37 2.42 -9.35
CA VAL A 100 -3.33 1.65 -8.64
C VAL A 100 -2.26 1.18 -9.62
N LEU A 101 -2.63 0.72 -10.82
CA LEU A 101 -1.65 0.39 -11.85
C LEU A 101 -0.79 1.59 -12.23
N GLU A 102 -1.37 2.75 -12.49
CA GLU A 102 -0.62 3.96 -12.87
C GLU A 102 0.37 4.37 -11.78
N ILE A 103 -0.04 4.34 -10.50
CA ILE A 103 0.82 4.64 -9.36
C ILE A 103 2.01 3.69 -9.31
N TRP A 104 1.76 2.38 -9.45
CA TRP A 104 2.82 1.38 -9.30
C TRP A 104 3.69 1.24 -10.55
N GLU A 105 3.16 1.50 -11.75
CA GLU A 105 3.94 1.60 -12.98
C GLU A 105 4.91 2.80 -12.92
N ASP A 106 4.52 3.91 -12.28
CA ASP A 106 5.43 5.03 -12.00
C ASP A 106 6.58 4.60 -11.06
N TYR A 107 6.28 3.95 -9.93
CA TYR A 107 7.31 3.45 -9.03
C TYR A 107 8.21 2.37 -9.66
N LEU A 108 7.64 1.48 -10.47
CA LEU A 108 8.37 0.43 -11.19
C LEU A 108 9.19 0.97 -12.35
N GLY A 109 8.85 2.15 -12.89
CA GLY A 109 9.47 2.75 -14.06
C GLY A 109 9.18 2.01 -15.36
N GLN A 110 8.20 1.08 -15.37
CA GLN A 110 7.82 0.30 -16.53
C GLN A 110 6.35 -0.16 -16.45
N PRO A 111 5.68 -0.37 -17.59
CA PRO A 111 4.35 -0.94 -17.60
C PRO A 111 4.31 -2.37 -17.05
N VAL A 112 3.26 -2.69 -16.29
CA VAL A 112 2.96 -4.03 -15.80
C VAL A 112 2.19 -4.79 -16.88
N ARG A 113 2.75 -5.91 -17.32
CA ARG A 113 2.06 -6.88 -18.15
C ARG A 113 1.52 -8.00 -17.26
N TRP A 114 0.22 -8.28 -17.33
CA TRP A 114 -0.38 -9.36 -16.55
C TRP A 114 0.33 -10.71 -16.77
N TRP A 115 0.64 -11.42 -15.69
CA TRP A 115 1.30 -12.73 -15.73
C TRP A 115 0.52 -13.79 -16.53
N HIS A 116 -0.79 -13.61 -16.67
CA HIS A 116 -1.68 -14.49 -17.41
C HIS A 116 -1.93 -14.05 -18.87
N ALA A 117 -1.33 -12.95 -19.32
CA ALA A 117 -1.66 -12.28 -20.59
C ALA A 117 -1.43 -13.15 -21.85
N ASP A 118 -0.60 -14.19 -21.77
CA ASP A 118 -0.38 -15.13 -22.87
C ASP A 118 -1.57 -16.08 -23.11
N VAL A 119 -2.45 -16.25 -22.11
CA VAL A 119 -3.63 -17.12 -22.16
C VAL A 119 -4.91 -16.28 -22.13
N LEU A 120 -5.01 -15.36 -21.18
CA LEU A 120 -6.11 -14.42 -21.02
C LEU A 120 -5.52 -13.01 -21.14
N PRO A 121 -5.59 -12.37 -22.32
CA PRO A 121 -4.85 -11.12 -22.59
C PRO A 121 -5.32 -9.93 -21.78
N ARG A 122 -6.53 -9.99 -21.21
CA ARG A 122 -7.12 -8.93 -20.40
C ARG A 122 -7.60 -9.47 -19.07
N LEU A 123 -7.48 -8.63 -18.05
CA LEU A 123 -8.10 -8.84 -16.74
C LEU A 123 -9.60 -8.54 -16.82
N GLU A 124 -10.44 -9.51 -16.48
CA GLU A 124 -11.89 -9.31 -16.36
C GLU A 124 -12.24 -8.80 -14.96
N LEU A 125 -12.95 -7.68 -14.89
CA LEU A 125 -13.38 -7.06 -13.65
C LEU A 125 -14.86 -7.36 -13.39
N GLN A 126 -15.16 -7.92 -12.22
CA GLN A 126 -16.52 -8.27 -11.78
C GLN A 126 -16.90 -7.41 -10.56
N PRO A 127 -17.73 -6.36 -10.73
CA PRO A 127 -18.05 -5.42 -9.64
C PRO A 127 -18.85 -6.04 -8.49
N VAL A 128 -19.67 -7.05 -8.77
CA VAL A 128 -20.59 -7.64 -7.78
C VAL A 128 -20.65 -9.15 -7.95
N VAL A 129 -20.33 -9.85 -6.87
CA VAL A 129 -20.58 -11.29 -6.65
C VAL A 129 -21.34 -11.45 -5.32
N TYR A 130 -22.32 -12.35 -5.24
CA TYR A 130 -23.06 -12.62 -3.99
C TYR A 130 -22.26 -13.49 -3.01
N TRP A 131 -21.08 -12.98 -2.65
CA TRP A 131 -20.12 -13.58 -1.74
C TRP A 131 -19.54 -12.48 -0.87
N ALA A 132 -19.25 -12.76 0.38
CA ALA A 132 -18.77 -11.77 1.33
C ALA A 132 -17.24 -11.69 1.31
N ASN A 133 -16.61 -11.46 0.16
CA ASN A 133 -15.17 -11.24 0.05
C ASN A 133 -14.81 -10.63 -1.32
N ALA A 134 -13.53 -10.31 -1.55
CA ALA A 134 -12.97 -10.03 -2.86
C ALA A 134 -11.84 -11.03 -3.16
N GLN A 135 -11.51 -11.19 -4.45
CA GLN A 135 -10.32 -11.93 -4.85
C GLN A 135 -9.84 -11.50 -6.24
N SER A 136 -8.57 -11.81 -6.49
CA SER A 136 -7.92 -11.73 -7.79
C SER A 136 -7.23 -13.05 -8.12
N GLY A 137 -7.15 -13.35 -9.40
CA GLY A 137 -6.59 -14.61 -9.87
C GLY A 137 -6.27 -14.57 -11.35
N PHE A 138 -6.09 -15.75 -11.95
CA PHE A 138 -5.68 -15.88 -13.34
C PHE A 138 -6.75 -15.33 -14.30
N GLY A 139 -6.60 -14.07 -14.71
CA GLY A 139 -7.50 -13.40 -15.65
C GLY A 139 -8.66 -12.64 -15.04
N PHE A 140 -8.81 -12.58 -13.71
CA PHE A 140 -9.93 -11.89 -13.07
C PHE A 140 -9.56 -11.12 -11.80
N LEU A 141 -10.38 -10.11 -11.51
CA LEU A 141 -10.55 -9.52 -10.20
C LEU A 141 -12.05 -9.37 -9.96
N GLU A 142 -12.53 -9.85 -8.82
CA GLU A 142 -13.93 -9.79 -8.47
C GLU A 142 -14.16 -9.32 -7.04
N ALA A 143 -15.22 -8.54 -6.88
CA ALA A 143 -15.59 -7.96 -5.62
C ALA A 143 -16.99 -8.41 -5.20
N GLY A 144 -17.10 -8.79 -3.94
CA GLY A 144 -18.33 -9.27 -3.35
C GLY A 144 -19.21 -8.20 -2.73
N LEU A 145 -20.17 -8.66 -1.94
CA LEU A 145 -21.10 -7.86 -1.16
C LEU A 145 -20.96 -8.21 0.32
N ARG A 146 -20.83 -7.21 1.17
CA ARG A 146 -21.03 -7.34 2.61
C ARG A 146 -22.42 -6.85 2.99
N TRP A 147 -22.96 -7.32 4.10
CA TRP A 147 -24.20 -6.81 4.66
C TRP A 147 -23.90 -6.11 5.98
N THR A 148 -24.38 -4.88 6.16
CA THR A 148 -24.31 -4.23 7.47
C THR A 148 -25.19 -4.96 8.47
N ARG A 149 -24.98 -4.70 9.77
CA ARG A 149 -25.90 -5.15 10.84
C ARG A 149 -27.36 -4.71 10.66
N PHE A 150 -27.61 -3.74 9.77
CA PHE A 150 -28.93 -3.23 9.43
C PHE A 150 -29.48 -3.81 8.11
N GLY A 151 -28.80 -4.79 7.51
CA GLY A 151 -29.23 -5.45 6.28
C GLY A 151 -28.98 -4.65 5.00
N GLN A 152 -28.13 -3.62 5.04
CA GLN A 152 -27.74 -2.87 3.85
C GLN A 152 -26.58 -3.57 3.14
N ALA A 153 -26.71 -3.80 1.84
CA ALA A 153 -25.62 -4.29 1.01
C ALA A 153 -24.53 -3.22 0.85
N LEU A 154 -23.29 -3.63 1.08
CA LEU A 154 -22.08 -2.86 0.87
C LEU A 154 -21.22 -3.55 -0.21
N PRO A 155 -21.27 -3.08 -1.47
CA PRO A 155 -20.37 -3.56 -2.52
C PRO A 155 -18.91 -3.29 -2.17
N LEU A 156 -18.10 -4.35 -2.13
CA LEU A 156 -16.68 -4.25 -1.82
C LEU A 156 -15.90 -3.55 -2.95
N CYS A 157 -16.44 -3.51 -4.17
CA CYS A 157 -15.85 -2.75 -5.26
C CYS A 157 -15.77 -1.26 -4.96
N LEU A 158 -16.61 -0.71 -4.08
CA LEU A 158 -16.55 0.70 -3.65
C LEU A 158 -15.49 0.96 -2.57
N SER A 159 -14.84 -0.09 -2.07
CA SER A 159 -13.75 0.01 -1.09
C SER A 159 -12.43 0.06 -1.83
N PHE A 160 -11.84 1.26 -1.94
CA PHE A 160 -10.55 1.43 -2.61
C PHE A 160 -9.48 0.49 -2.05
N ASP A 161 -9.42 0.37 -0.73
CA ASP A 161 -8.43 -0.45 -0.04
C ASP A 161 -8.51 -1.93 -0.39
N VAL A 162 -9.72 -2.48 -0.47
CA VAL A 162 -9.97 -3.87 -0.90
C VAL A 162 -9.57 -4.05 -2.36
N VAL A 163 -10.04 -3.20 -3.26
CA VAL A 163 -9.70 -3.30 -4.68
C VAL A 163 -8.19 -3.12 -4.89
N ALA A 164 -7.56 -2.15 -4.25
CA ALA A 164 -6.14 -1.89 -4.37
C ALA A 164 -5.28 -3.04 -3.81
N HIS A 165 -5.74 -3.71 -2.75
CA HIS A 165 -5.11 -4.92 -2.23
C HIS A 165 -5.13 -6.04 -3.28
N GLU A 166 -6.29 -6.33 -3.89
CA GLU A 166 -6.40 -7.34 -4.95
C GLU A 166 -5.56 -7.00 -6.19
N VAL A 167 -5.52 -5.72 -6.58
CA VAL A 167 -4.63 -5.25 -7.66
C VAL A 167 -3.18 -5.41 -7.25
N GLY A 168 -2.85 -5.23 -5.97
CA GLY A 168 -1.54 -5.50 -5.39
C GLY A 168 -1.08 -6.94 -5.65
N HIS A 169 -1.92 -7.94 -5.40
CA HIS A 169 -1.60 -9.33 -5.76
C HIS A 169 -1.33 -9.50 -7.26
N ALA A 170 -2.17 -8.92 -8.12
CA ALA A 170 -2.02 -8.99 -9.57
C ALA A 170 -0.70 -8.37 -10.06
N ILE A 171 -0.30 -7.23 -9.48
CA ILE A 171 0.98 -6.58 -9.73
C ILE A 171 2.12 -7.50 -9.29
N LEU A 172 2.07 -8.03 -8.06
CA LEU A 172 3.11 -8.89 -7.50
C LEU A 172 3.34 -10.12 -8.39
N PHE A 173 2.29 -10.86 -8.76
CA PHE A 173 2.43 -12.00 -9.68
C PHE A 173 3.03 -11.61 -11.04
N SER A 174 2.72 -10.42 -11.54
CA SER A 174 3.25 -9.90 -12.81
C SER A 174 4.72 -9.51 -12.72
N THR A 175 5.18 -9.02 -11.56
CA THR A 175 6.55 -8.54 -11.38
C THR A 175 7.51 -9.64 -10.92
N MET A 176 7.09 -10.49 -9.98
CA MET A 176 7.96 -11.51 -9.38
C MET A 176 7.71 -12.90 -9.97
N GLY A 177 6.60 -13.10 -10.69
CA GLY A 177 6.19 -14.40 -11.19
C GLY A 177 5.42 -15.23 -10.18
N VAL A 178 5.02 -16.42 -10.62
CA VAL A 178 4.29 -17.40 -9.81
C VAL A 178 5.24 -18.55 -9.48
N PRO A 179 5.36 -18.97 -8.20
CA PRO A 179 6.13 -20.16 -7.86
C PRO A 179 5.62 -21.38 -8.64
N LYS A 180 6.51 -22.33 -8.93
CA LYS A 180 6.09 -23.62 -9.48
C LYS A 180 5.10 -24.31 -8.54
N SER A 181 4.24 -25.15 -9.11
CA SER A 181 3.34 -26.01 -8.33
C SER A 181 4.13 -26.79 -7.26
N GLY A 182 3.70 -26.71 -6.01
CA GLY A 182 4.38 -27.31 -4.86
C GLY A 182 5.52 -26.50 -4.24
N ALA A 183 5.92 -25.37 -4.85
CA ALA A 183 6.90 -24.42 -4.30
C ALA A 183 6.25 -23.23 -3.58
N VAL A 184 4.91 -23.15 -3.54
CA VAL A 184 4.17 -22.11 -2.80
C VAL A 184 4.34 -22.34 -1.30
N GLY A 185 5.16 -21.51 -0.66
CA GLY A 185 5.39 -21.55 0.78
C GLY A 185 4.55 -20.55 1.57
N GLY A 186 4.41 -20.78 2.87
CA GLY A 186 3.69 -19.85 3.76
C GLY A 186 4.30 -18.45 3.80
N THR A 187 5.62 -18.32 3.67
CA THR A 187 6.31 -17.02 3.61
C THR A 187 6.02 -16.28 2.30
N PHE A 188 5.90 -16.97 1.17
CA PHE A 188 5.49 -16.37 -0.10
C PHE A 188 4.08 -15.81 0.00
N LEU A 189 3.13 -16.57 0.54
CA LEU A 189 1.76 -16.09 0.76
C LEU A 189 1.72 -14.89 1.71
N ALA A 190 2.41 -14.98 2.85
CA ALA A 190 2.47 -13.88 3.81
C ALA A 190 3.16 -12.62 3.25
N PHE A 191 4.15 -12.77 2.38
CA PHE A 191 4.75 -11.66 1.65
C PHE A 191 3.73 -11.01 0.70
N HIS A 192 2.97 -11.82 -0.05
CA HIS A 192 1.93 -11.33 -0.96
C HIS A 192 0.87 -10.53 -0.21
N GLU A 193 0.39 -11.03 0.93
CA GLU A 193 -0.52 -10.30 1.82
C GLU A 193 0.08 -8.98 2.31
N ALA A 194 1.32 -9.02 2.82
CA ALA A 194 1.98 -7.84 3.35
C ALA A 194 2.14 -6.75 2.28
N PHE A 195 2.64 -7.13 1.11
CA PHE A 195 2.88 -6.18 0.03
C PHE A 195 1.58 -5.70 -0.63
N ALA A 196 0.54 -6.53 -0.72
CA ALA A 196 -0.78 -6.09 -1.18
C ALA A 196 -1.40 -5.04 -0.24
N ASP A 197 -1.33 -5.24 1.08
CA ASP A 197 -1.75 -4.25 2.08
C ASP A 197 -0.94 -2.95 1.98
N LEU A 198 0.37 -3.04 1.79
CA LEU A 198 1.24 -1.86 1.64
C LEU A 198 0.99 -1.14 0.31
N ILE A 199 0.76 -1.88 -0.79
CA ILE A 199 0.33 -1.32 -2.09
C ILE A 199 -0.95 -0.53 -1.92
N SER A 200 -1.93 -1.11 -1.25
CA SER A 200 -3.20 -0.45 -0.91
C SER A 200 -2.99 0.80 -0.05
N THR A 201 -2.20 0.69 1.03
CA THR A 201 -1.88 1.80 1.96
C THR A 201 -1.24 2.98 1.24
N LEU A 202 -0.21 2.73 0.43
CA LEU A 202 0.52 3.79 -0.25
C LEU A 202 -0.35 4.42 -1.35
N SER A 203 -1.15 3.61 -2.05
CA SER A 203 -2.02 4.11 -3.12
C SER A 203 -3.13 5.01 -2.58
N VAL A 204 -3.73 4.68 -1.43
CA VAL A 204 -4.81 5.49 -0.85
C VAL A 204 -4.31 6.86 -0.36
N LEU A 205 -3.01 6.99 -0.06
CA LEU A 205 -2.36 8.26 0.26
C LEU A 205 -2.19 9.20 -0.96
N HIS A 206 -2.62 8.81 -2.16
CA HIS A 206 -2.73 9.72 -3.31
C HIS A 206 -4.02 10.56 -3.29
N PHE A 207 -5.01 10.21 -2.45
CA PHE A 207 -6.21 11.02 -2.28
C PHE A 207 -5.97 12.20 -1.34
N PRO A 208 -6.20 13.45 -1.78
CA PRO A 208 -6.09 14.63 -0.93
C PRO A 208 -6.94 14.55 0.34
N SER A 209 -8.18 14.04 0.26
CA SER A 209 -9.04 13.96 1.44
C SER A 209 -8.52 12.98 2.49
N VAL A 210 -7.87 11.89 2.06
CA VAL A 210 -7.27 10.90 2.94
C VAL A 210 -6.08 11.49 3.67
N VAL A 211 -5.18 12.17 2.95
CA VAL A 211 -4.02 12.85 3.53
C VAL A 211 -4.45 13.90 4.55
N MET A 212 -5.42 14.76 4.21
CA MET A 212 -5.91 15.79 5.12
C MET A 212 -6.52 15.18 6.38
N ARG A 213 -7.34 14.14 6.22
CA ARG A 213 -7.99 13.47 7.35
C ARG A 213 -7.00 12.73 8.24
N LEU A 214 -6.02 12.05 7.65
CA LEU A 214 -4.94 11.37 8.37
C LEU A 214 -4.18 12.36 9.26
N LEU A 215 -3.73 13.48 8.69
CA LEU A 215 -3.01 14.52 9.43
C LEU A 215 -3.87 15.14 10.53
N ALA A 216 -5.15 15.41 10.25
CA ALA A 216 -6.07 15.97 11.24
C ALA A 216 -6.32 15.00 12.42
N GLN A 217 -6.57 13.72 12.14
CA GLN A 217 -6.84 12.71 13.18
C GLN A 217 -5.63 12.46 14.08
N THR A 218 -4.44 12.44 13.48
CA THR A 218 -3.17 12.21 14.19
C THR A 218 -2.57 13.48 14.78
N SER A 219 -3.19 14.64 14.55
CA SER A 219 -2.60 15.95 14.86
C SER A 219 -1.19 16.11 14.27
N GLY A 220 -0.93 15.50 13.11
CA GLY A 220 0.37 15.48 12.44
C GLY A 220 1.38 14.47 13.01
N ASN A 221 0.99 13.64 13.98
CA ASN A 221 1.84 12.65 14.61
C ASN A 221 1.42 11.21 14.26
N LEU A 222 2.01 10.64 13.21
CA LEU A 222 1.61 9.32 12.67
C LEU A 222 1.92 8.12 13.58
N TYR A 223 2.54 8.32 14.74
CA TYR A 223 2.65 7.28 15.76
C TYR A 223 1.33 7.02 16.51
N GLU A 224 0.29 7.84 16.28
CA GLU A 224 -1.08 7.60 16.74
C GLU A 224 -1.84 6.73 15.73
N LEU A 225 -2.54 5.70 16.22
CA LEU A 225 -3.48 4.90 15.42
C LEU A 225 -4.48 5.81 14.71
N ASN A 226 -4.72 5.53 13.43
CA ASN A 226 -5.52 6.36 12.54
C ASN A 226 -6.26 5.50 11.49
N LEU A 227 -7.07 6.15 10.65
CA LEU A 227 -7.89 5.43 9.67
C LEU A 227 -7.05 4.68 8.63
N VAL A 228 -5.96 5.29 8.16
CA VAL A 228 -5.04 4.65 7.20
C VAL A 228 -4.31 3.48 7.85
N SER A 229 -4.01 3.57 9.14
CA SER A 229 -3.40 2.47 9.87
C SER A 229 -4.35 1.29 10.12
N ARG A 230 -5.67 1.48 9.95
CA ARG A 230 -6.73 0.47 10.11
C ARG A 230 -7.30 0.02 8.75
N LEU A 231 -6.42 -0.32 7.81
CA LEU A 231 -6.84 -0.91 6.54
C LEU A 231 -7.81 -2.08 6.77
N GLY A 232 -8.89 -2.14 6.00
CA GLY A 232 -9.84 -3.23 6.14
C GLY A 232 -10.66 -3.23 7.44
N GLU A 233 -10.84 -2.10 8.15
CA GLU A 233 -11.85 -2.01 9.25
C GLU A 233 -13.30 -2.29 8.75
N LEU A 234 -13.49 -2.50 7.43
CA LEU A 234 -14.70 -3.05 6.82
C LEU A 234 -14.71 -4.58 6.60
N SER A 235 -13.66 -5.33 6.91
CA SER A 235 -13.68 -6.79 6.78
C SER A 235 -13.96 -7.45 8.15
N ASP A 236 -15.25 -7.62 8.46
CA ASP A 236 -15.71 -8.76 9.30
C ASP A 236 -15.49 -10.11 8.58
N VAL A 237 -14.92 -10.06 7.38
CA VAL A 237 -14.43 -11.18 6.57
C VAL A 237 -12.96 -11.34 6.94
N GLU A 238 -12.71 -12.11 8.00
CA GLU A 238 -11.38 -12.46 8.54
C GLU A 238 -10.35 -11.30 8.62
N GLN A 239 -10.24 -10.79 9.86
CA GLN A 239 -9.10 -10.05 10.41
C GLN A 239 -8.95 -8.61 9.95
N VAL A 240 -9.28 -7.69 10.87
CA VAL A 240 -8.90 -6.26 10.79
C VAL A 240 -7.39 -6.17 10.55
N ARG A 241 -6.96 -5.59 9.42
CA ARG A 241 -5.55 -5.50 9.04
C ARG A 241 -4.97 -4.16 9.45
N VAL A 242 -4.38 -4.14 10.64
CA VAL A 242 -3.74 -2.92 11.17
C VAL A 242 -2.29 -2.88 10.69
N VAL A 243 -1.97 -1.97 9.77
CA VAL A 243 -0.59 -1.77 9.32
C VAL A 243 0.29 -1.20 10.44
N ASP A 244 -0.30 -0.42 11.36
CA ASP A 244 0.35 -0.03 12.62
C ASP A 244 0.17 -1.10 13.71
N ASN A 245 1.02 -2.13 13.65
CA ASN A 245 1.01 -3.23 14.60
C ASN A 245 2.41 -3.51 15.17
N THR A 246 2.43 -4.25 16.27
CA THR A 246 3.67 -4.65 16.96
C THR A 246 3.90 -6.15 16.94
N VAL A 247 3.25 -6.88 16.02
CA VAL A 247 3.35 -8.35 15.93
C VAL A 247 4.78 -8.73 15.58
N ARG A 248 5.34 -9.71 16.29
CA ARG A 248 6.69 -10.21 16.04
C ARG A 248 6.63 -11.64 15.50
N LEU A 249 7.64 -12.06 14.73
CA LEU A 249 7.69 -13.45 14.25
C LEU A 249 7.69 -14.47 15.40
N ARG A 250 8.24 -14.13 16.58
CA ARG A 250 8.18 -15.01 17.75
C ARG A 250 6.76 -15.26 18.28
N ASP A 251 5.82 -14.34 18.04
CA ASP A 251 4.42 -14.48 18.47
C ASP A 251 3.66 -15.50 17.58
N LEU A 252 4.24 -15.81 16.42
CA LEU A 252 3.68 -16.67 15.39
C LEU A 252 4.38 -18.04 15.32
N GLN A 253 5.12 -18.42 16.36
CA GLN A 253 5.83 -19.69 16.39
C GLN A 253 4.90 -20.87 16.14
N GLY A 254 5.30 -21.71 15.19
CA GLY A 254 4.57 -22.92 14.79
C GLY A 254 3.42 -22.68 13.81
N LEU A 255 3.08 -21.42 13.49
CA LEU A 255 2.19 -21.11 12.38
C LEU A 255 2.89 -21.44 11.06
N ARG A 256 2.33 -22.36 10.28
CA ARG A 256 2.91 -22.75 8.98
C ARG A 256 1.88 -23.31 8.03
N LEU A 257 2.12 -23.13 6.73
CA LEU A 257 1.42 -23.81 5.67
C LEU A 257 1.84 -25.29 5.61
N LEU A 258 0.87 -26.19 5.45
CA LEU A 258 1.08 -27.63 5.25
C LEU A 258 1.05 -27.99 3.76
N GLU A 259 1.52 -29.20 3.42
CA GLU A 259 1.58 -29.68 2.02
C GLU A 259 0.22 -29.79 1.34
N ASP A 260 -0.86 -29.94 2.12
CA ASP A 260 -2.25 -29.99 1.63
C ASP A 260 -2.86 -28.59 1.42
N GLY A 261 -2.10 -27.52 1.64
CA GLY A 261 -2.54 -26.13 1.51
C GLY A 261 -3.24 -25.57 2.75
N THR A 262 -3.42 -26.37 3.81
CA THR A 262 -4.04 -25.90 5.06
C THR A 262 -3.02 -25.24 5.98
N TRP A 263 -3.49 -24.36 6.87
CA TRP A 263 -2.65 -23.72 7.88
C TRP A 263 -2.67 -24.50 9.19
N ARG A 264 -1.49 -24.85 9.69
CA ARG A 264 -1.32 -25.32 11.06
C ARG A 264 -1.20 -24.11 11.98
N ASP A 265 -2.22 -23.89 12.79
CA ASP A 265 -2.20 -22.88 13.86
C ASP A 265 -2.17 -23.54 15.25
N PRO A 266 -1.03 -23.48 15.98
CA PRO A 266 -0.92 -24.07 17.32
C PRO A 266 -1.88 -23.51 18.37
N LEU A 267 -2.40 -22.30 18.16
CA LEU A 267 -3.34 -21.65 19.09
C LEU A 267 -4.80 -21.88 18.70
N ASN A 268 -5.06 -22.51 17.54
CA ASN A 268 -6.40 -22.77 17.03
C ASN A 268 -7.29 -21.50 16.97
N LEU A 269 -6.69 -20.38 16.56
CA LEU A 269 -7.33 -19.07 16.40
C LEU A 269 -7.67 -18.78 14.92
N GLY A 270 -7.40 -19.74 14.01
CA GLY A 270 -7.62 -19.55 12.57
C GLY A 270 -6.56 -18.65 11.92
N ARG A 271 -5.36 -18.53 12.51
CA ARG A 271 -4.29 -17.71 11.95
C ARG A 271 -3.77 -18.34 10.66
N ASN A 272 -3.46 -17.49 9.68
CA ASN A 272 -3.05 -17.88 8.32
C ASN A 272 -2.01 -16.87 7.75
N ALA A 273 -1.87 -16.82 6.43
CA ALA A 273 -0.95 -15.91 5.73
C ALA A 273 -1.09 -14.45 6.17
N HIS A 274 -2.32 -13.98 6.38
CA HIS A 274 -2.62 -12.59 6.76
C HIS A 274 -1.97 -12.23 8.11
N VAL A 275 -2.07 -13.12 9.10
CA VAL A 275 -1.40 -12.88 10.40
C VAL A 275 0.11 -12.99 10.27
N LEU A 276 0.60 -13.93 9.45
CA LEU A 276 2.03 -14.08 9.18
C LEU A 276 2.65 -12.88 8.45
N ALA A 277 1.85 -12.11 7.72
CA ALA A 277 2.23 -10.88 7.04
C ALA A 277 2.51 -9.71 8.00
N ALA A 278 1.80 -9.67 9.13
CA ALA A 278 1.76 -8.51 10.03
C ALA A 278 3.13 -7.96 10.47
N PRO A 279 4.15 -8.79 10.82
CA PRO A 279 5.47 -8.28 11.19
C PRO A 279 6.13 -7.47 10.07
N LEU A 280 6.04 -7.94 8.82
CA LEU A 280 6.62 -7.26 7.66
C LEU A 280 5.86 -5.97 7.32
N THR A 281 4.52 -6.03 7.31
CA THR A 281 3.66 -4.85 7.11
C THR A 281 3.95 -3.76 8.15
N GLY A 282 4.06 -4.14 9.42
CA GLY A 282 4.36 -3.23 10.52
C GLY A 282 5.74 -2.59 10.42
N ALA A 283 6.75 -3.35 9.99
CA ALA A 283 8.10 -2.80 9.75
C ALA A 283 8.09 -1.72 8.66
N VAL A 284 7.42 -1.98 7.52
CA VAL A 284 7.38 -1.00 6.42
C VAL A 284 6.54 0.23 6.78
N TRP A 285 5.46 0.07 7.54
CA TRP A 285 4.72 1.20 8.09
C TRP A 285 5.58 2.07 9.02
N ASP A 286 6.34 1.46 9.93
CA ASP A 286 7.26 2.19 10.80
C ASP A 286 8.33 2.94 10.00
N ILE A 287 8.82 2.39 8.89
CA ILE A 287 9.72 3.09 7.97
C ILE A 287 9.05 4.35 7.38
N LEU A 288 7.80 4.26 6.95
CA LEU A 288 7.05 5.42 6.44
C LEU A 288 6.94 6.52 7.51
N VAL A 289 6.57 6.14 8.73
CA VAL A 289 6.46 7.08 9.86
C VAL A 289 7.81 7.74 10.15
N GLU A 290 8.90 6.98 10.16
CA GLU A 290 10.26 7.50 10.40
C GLU A 290 10.73 8.45 9.30
N LEU A 291 10.46 8.14 8.04
CA LEU A 291 10.78 9.04 6.91
C LEU A 291 9.96 10.32 6.95
N PHE A 292 8.68 10.22 7.34
CA PHE A 292 7.83 11.39 7.53
C PHE A 292 8.35 12.30 8.64
N GLN A 293 8.71 11.73 9.80
CA GLN A 293 9.29 12.45 10.92
C GLN A 293 10.62 13.10 10.56
N GLU A 294 11.52 12.38 9.87
CA GLU A 294 12.77 12.97 9.36
C GLU A 294 12.48 14.15 8.43
N GLY A 295 11.49 14.03 7.53
CA GLY A 295 11.10 15.12 6.65
C GLY A 295 10.70 16.37 7.45
N LEU A 296 9.89 16.22 8.49
CA LEU A 296 9.49 17.33 9.36
C LEU A 296 10.67 17.95 10.13
N VAL A 297 11.63 17.13 10.60
CA VAL A 297 12.86 17.63 11.23
C VAL A 297 13.72 18.40 10.22
N ALA A 298 13.88 17.88 9.00
CA ALA A 298 14.67 18.50 7.94
C ALA A 298 14.10 19.85 7.48
N GLU A 299 12.77 19.99 7.50
CA GLU A 299 12.06 21.24 7.23
C GLU A 299 11.99 22.18 8.45
N GLY A 300 12.57 21.79 9.59
CA GLY A 300 12.61 22.58 10.82
C GLY A 300 11.27 22.71 11.54
N ILE A 301 10.29 21.86 11.19
CA ILE A 301 8.97 21.82 11.82
C ILE A 301 9.06 21.18 13.21
N ILE A 302 9.83 20.10 13.33
CA ILE A 302 10.17 19.48 14.61
C ILE A 302 11.52 20.03 15.04
N PRO A 303 11.57 20.85 16.12
CA PRO A 303 12.84 21.36 16.61
C PRO A 303 13.66 20.23 17.28
N PRO A 304 15.00 20.36 17.36
CA PRO A 304 15.87 19.29 17.87
C PRO A 304 15.55 18.81 19.29
N ASP A 305 15.01 19.69 20.15
CA ASP A 305 14.57 19.36 21.51
C ASP A 305 13.24 18.61 21.57
N ARG A 306 12.58 18.40 20.42
CA ARG A 306 11.35 17.61 20.27
C ARG A 306 11.53 16.45 19.29
N ASP A 307 12.73 16.26 18.77
CA ASP A 307 13.09 15.08 18.00
C ASP A 307 13.25 13.89 18.96
N THR A 308 12.23 13.04 18.97
CA THR A 308 12.12 11.91 19.90
C THR A 308 12.94 10.70 19.49
N ARG A 309 13.63 10.73 18.34
CA ARG A 309 14.34 9.54 17.81
C ARG A 309 15.51 9.08 18.68
N SER A 310 16.01 9.96 19.54
CA SER A 310 17.05 9.65 20.54
C SER A 310 16.50 9.43 21.96
N TRP A 311 15.19 9.50 22.16
CA TRP A 311 14.57 9.47 23.48
C TRP A 311 14.28 8.05 23.94
N THR A 312 14.28 7.84 25.25
CA THR A 312 13.84 6.56 25.82
C THR A 312 12.32 6.41 25.72
N PRO A 313 11.77 5.18 25.66
CA PRO A 313 10.32 4.96 25.64
C PRO A 313 9.59 5.65 26.80
N ALA A 314 10.17 5.64 28.00
CA ALA A 314 9.62 6.32 29.17
C ALA A 314 9.56 7.85 28.99
N ALA A 315 10.60 8.44 28.38
CA ALA A 315 10.63 9.86 28.09
C ALA A 315 9.60 10.26 27.04
N VAL A 316 9.45 9.48 25.96
CA VAL A 316 8.40 9.68 24.94
C VAL A 316 7.01 9.58 25.57
N THR A 317 6.77 8.55 26.39
CA THR A 317 5.50 8.37 27.11
C THR A 317 5.16 9.59 27.96
N ALA A 318 6.13 10.07 28.76
CA ALA A 318 5.92 11.22 29.63
C ALA A 318 5.64 12.52 28.86
N ALA A 319 6.17 12.64 27.64
CA ALA A 319 6.05 13.84 26.81
C ALA A 319 4.96 13.74 25.73
N MET A 320 4.20 12.65 25.67
CA MET A 320 3.24 12.37 24.59
C MET A 320 2.23 13.52 24.39
N ALA A 321 1.58 13.97 25.48
CA ALA A 321 0.59 15.03 25.40
C ALA A 321 1.19 16.40 24.97
N PRO A 322 2.32 16.86 25.56
CA PRO A 322 3.04 18.02 25.06
C PRO A 322 3.46 17.93 23.58
N LEU A 323 3.98 16.78 23.14
CA LEU A 323 4.40 16.55 21.76
C LEU A 323 3.21 16.60 20.79
N ARG A 324 2.09 15.98 21.17
CA ARG A 324 0.84 16.04 20.41
C ARG A 324 0.34 17.47 20.27
N HIS A 325 0.34 18.25 21.34
CA HIS A 325 -0.09 19.65 21.30
C HIS A 325 0.81 20.49 20.41
N ALA A 326 2.13 20.35 20.56
CA ALA A 326 3.11 21.00 19.70
C ALA A 326 2.95 20.65 18.22
N SER A 327 2.73 19.37 17.92
CA SER A 327 2.48 18.88 16.56
C SER A 327 1.19 19.47 15.99
N ALA A 328 0.12 19.55 16.78
CA ALA A 328 -1.14 20.16 16.36
C ALA A 328 -0.98 21.66 16.02
N GLU A 329 -0.25 22.41 16.86
CA GLU A 329 0.05 23.82 16.59
C GLU A 329 0.90 24.00 15.32
N ALA A 330 1.90 23.13 15.13
CA ALA A 330 2.73 23.15 13.94
C ALA A 330 1.93 22.80 12.68
N LEU A 331 1.09 21.77 12.73
CA LEU A 331 0.20 21.37 11.64
C LEU A 331 -0.72 22.52 11.23
N ALA A 332 -1.34 23.21 12.20
CA ALA A 332 -2.23 24.34 11.93
C ALA A 332 -1.52 25.52 11.21
N ARG A 333 -0.20 25.66 11.40
CA ARG A 333 0.61 26.72 10.77
C ARG A 333 1.26 26.30 9.46
N PHE A 334 1.62 25.03 9.34
CA PHE A 334 2.49 24.50 8.29
C PHE A 334 1.90 23.27 7.59
N GLU A 335 0.57 23.18 7.46
CA GLU A 335 -0.12 22.04 6.85
C GLU A 335 0.47 21.63 5.49
N GLY A 336 0.83 22.60 4.65
CA GLY A 336 1.48 22.34 3.36
C GLY A 336 2.79 21.56 3.47
N VAL A 337 3.59 21.82 4.51
CA VAL A 337 4.86 21.12 4.79
C VAL A 337 4.59 19.70 5.27
N PHE A 338 3.61 19.50 6.16
CA PHE A 338 3.20 18.15 6.59
C PHE A 338 2.75 17.29 5.42
N ARG A 339 1.90 17.82 4.53
CA ARG A 339 1.47 17.11 3.31
C ARG A 339 2.66 16.78 2.42
N HIS A 340 3.57 17.73 2.21
CA HIS A 340 4.78 17.52 1.43
C HIS A 340 5.67 16.41 1.99
N CYS A 341 5.95 16.43 3.30
CA CYS A 341 6.75 15.41 3.96
C CYS A 341 6.10 14.02 3.88
N LEU A 342 4.77 13.94 4.04
CA LEU A 342 4.06 12.67 3.93
C LEU A 342 4.10 12.11 2.50
N HIS A 343 3.89 12.95 1.48
CA HIS A 343 4.03 12.52 0.09
C HIS A 343 5.44 12.01 -0.20
N ARG A 344 6.48 12.70 0.28
CA ARG A 344 7.87 12.26 0.09
C ARG A 344 8.19 10.96 0.81
N ALA A 345 7.66 10.76 2.02
CA ALA A 345 7.82 9.51 2.74
C ALA A 345 7.12 8.36 2.01
N ARG A 346 5.86 8.56 1.58
CA ARG A 346 5.10 7.62 0.75
C ARG A 346 5.88 7.23 -0.51
N ASP A 347 6.31 8.21 -1.30
CA ASP A 347 7.00 7.97 -2.57
C ASP A 347 8.34 7.26 -2.36
N ARG A 348 9.05 7.57 -1.26
CA ARG A 348 10.32 6.92 -0.93
C ARG A 348 10.13 5.46 -0.56
N VAL A 349 9.07 5.13 0.19
CA VAL A 349 8.72 3.74 0.50
C VAL A 349 8.22 3.00 -0.74
N GLY A 350 7.35 3.61 -1.55
CA GLY A 350 6.84 3.03 -2.79
C GLY A 350 7.95 2.66 -3.78
N LEU A 351 8.89 3.58 -4.00
CA LEU A 351 10.06 3.31 -4.84
C LEU A 351 10.93 2.18 -4.28
N ALA A 352 11.17 2.17 -2.97
CA ALA A 352 11.98 1.11 -2.34
C ALA A 352 11.30 -0.26 -2.43
N MET A 353 9.98 -0.32 -2.28
CA MET A 353 9.19 -1.53 -2.49
C MET A 353 9.26 -2.00 -3.94
N ALA A 354 9.08 -1.10 -4.92
CA ALA A 354 9.18 -1.43 -6.34
C ALA A 354 10.56 -2.01 -6.72
N GLN A 355 11.64 -1.38 -6.23
CA GLN A 355 13.01 -1.90 -6.40
C GLN A 355 13.21 -3.28 -5.74
N THR A 356 12.57 -3.50 -4.58
CA THR A 356 12.65 -4.77 -3.86
C THR A 356 11.97 -5.90 -4.63
N ILE A 357 10.72 -5.70 -5.09
CA ILE A 357 9.97 -6.77 -5.76
C ILE A 357 10.58 -7.20 -7.09
N LEU A 358 11.29 -6.31 -7.79
CA LEU A 358 12.02 -6.62 -9.02
C LEU A 358 13.28 -7.48 -8.80
N ARG A 359 13.73 -7.63 -7.55
CA ARG A 359 14.96 -8.36 -7.17
C ARG A 359 14.68 -9.65 -6.41
N LEU A 360 13.42 -9.91 -6.03
CA LEU A 360 13.02 -11.10 -5.28
C LEU A 360 12.83 -12.30 -6.20
N ASP A 361 13.19 -13.48 -5.69
CA ASP A 361 12.87 -14.77 -6.30
C ASP A 361 11.69 -15.39 -5.54
N PRO A 362 10.55 -15.67 -6.22
CA PRO A 362 9.34 -16.18 -5.59
C PRO A 362 9.52 -17.57 -4.95
N GLU A 363 10.50 -18.38 -5.39
CA GLU A 363 10.74 -19.72 -4.84
C GLU A 363 11.64 -19.69 -3.59
N THR A 364 12.46 -18.65 -3.41
CA THR A 364 13.47 -18.60 -2.34
C THR A 364 13.30 -17.46 -1.35
N LEU A 365 12.28 -16.59 -1.53
CA LEU A 365 12.10 -15.41 -0.67
C LEU A 365 11.93 -15.76 0.81
N SER A 366 12.49 -14.89 1.65
CA SER A 366 12.32 -14.86 3.09
C SER A 366 12.18 -13.41 3.57
N PHE A 367 11.58 -13.19 4.74
CA PHE A 367 11.44 -11.82 5.27
C PHE A 367 12.80 -11.14 5.51
N GLY A 368 13.86 -11.90 5.84
CA GLY A 368 15.22 -11.37 5.94
C GLY A 368 15.74 -10.83 4.61
N GLN A 369 15.54 -11.55 3.50
CA GLN A 369 15.91 -11.05 2.16
C GLN A 369 15.10 -9.82 1.77
N VAL A 370 13.79 -9.83 2.01
CA VAL A 370 12.92 -8.67 1.73
C VAL A 370 13.40 -7.44 2.50
N ALA A 371 13.67 -7.60 3.79
CA ALA A 371 14.17 -6.53 4.65
C ALA A 371 15.54 -6.00 4.18
N ALA A 372 16.47 -6.88 3.79
CA ALA A 372 17.77 -6.46 3.27
C ALA A 372 17.65 -5.66 1.98
N LEU A 373 16.81 -6.08 1.03
CA LEU A 373 16.57 -5.37 -0.22
C LEU A 373 15.90 -4.01 0.00
N LEU A 374 14.93 -3.92 0.91
CA LEU A 374 14.31 -2.66 1.31
C LEU A 374 15.35 -1.70 1.93
N ILE A 375 16.22 -2.21 2.79
CA ILE A 375 17.30 -1.44 3.40
C ILE A 375 18.24 -0.87 2.33
N GLU A 376 18.68 -1.71 1.39
CA GLU A 376 19.56 -1.28 0.29
C GLU A 376 18.91 -0.19 -0.57
N ALA A 377 17.63 -0.37 -0.91
CA ALA A 377 16.84 0.60 -1.67
C ALA A 377 16.68 1.94 -0.94
N LEU A 378 16.46 1.89 0.38
CA LEU A 378 16.29 3.09 1.20
C LEU A 378 17.62 3.81 1.50
N ALA A 379 18.75 3.10 1.45
CA ALA A 379 20.08 3.63 1.71
C ALA A 379 20.73 4.36 0.52
N GLU A 380 20.04 4.50 -0.62
CA GLU A 380 20.58 5.19 -1.80
C GLU A 380 21.16 6.59 -1.47
N PRO A 381 22.43 6.87 -1.84
CA PRO A 381 23.06 8.15 -1.56
C PRO A 381 22.33 9.34 -2.20
N GLY A 382 22.11 10.40 -1.42
CA GLY A 382 21.50 11.64 -1.92
C GLY A 382 19.97 11.66 -1.87
N ALA A 383 19.31 10.53 -1.61
CA ALA A 383 17.87 10.50 -1.39
C ALA A 383 17.48 11.32 -0.14
N THR A 384 16.27 11.90 -0.16
CA THR A 384 15.69 12.67 0.95
C THR A 384 14.17 12.46 0.96
N PRO A 385 13.53 12.22 2.14
CA PRO A 385 14.11 12.11 3.48
C PRO A 385 15.03 10.90 3.63
N ARG A 386 15.95 10.96 4.60
CA ARG A 386 16.94 9.91 4.86
C ARG A 386 16.54 9.10 6.08
N ILE A 387 16.87 7.83 6.08
CA ILE A 387 16.79 6.99 7.28
C ILE A 387 18.15 6.33 7.48
N ALA A 388 18.64 6.36 8.71
CA ALA A 388 19.93 5.77 9.03
C ALA A 388 19.85 4.23 8.93
N MET A 389 20.95 3.58 8.55
CA MET A 389 21.03 2.12 8.50
C MET A 389 20.67 1.48 9.85
N GLY A 390 21.19 2.01 10.97
CA GLY A 390 20.88 1.49 12.31
C GLY A 390 19.39 1.57 12.63
N ALA A 391 18.75 2.68 12.27
CA ALA A 391 17.31 2.88 12.41
C ALA A 391 16.48 1.86 11.63
N LEU A 392 16.89 1.53 10.40
CA LEU A 392 16.23 0.49 9.61
C LEU A 392 16.41 -0.90 10.24
N LEU A 393 17.63 -1.25 10.67
CA LEU A 393 17.91 -2.52 11.32
C LEU A 393 17.08 -2.69 12.60
N ASP A 394 16.99 -1.64 13.42
CA ASP A 394 16.21 -1.66 14.66
C ASP A 394 14.72 -1.94 14.39
N ILE A 395 14.14 -1.34 13.34
CA ILE A 395 12.73 -1.58 12.96
C ILE A 395 12.48 -3.06 12.63
N PHE A 396 13.38 -3.70 11.87
CA PHE A 396 13.23 -5.11 11.53
C PHE A 396 13.52 -6.03 12.72
N ASP A 397 14.51 -5.70 13.57
CA ASP A 397 14.80 -6.43 14.80
C ASP A 397 13.61 -6.43 15.77
N GLU A 398 12.89 -5.30 15.87
CA GLU A 398 11.67 -5.22 16.69
C GLU A 398 10.57 -6.18 16.22
N ARG A 399 10.65 -6.67 14.98
CA ARG A 399 9.73 -7.64 14.37
C ARG A 399 10.32 -9.05 14.28
N ASP A 400 11.50 -9.26 14.86
CA ASP A 400 12.31 -10.50 14.77
C ASP A 400 12.68 -10.89 13.33
N ILE A 401 12.80 -9.91 12.42
CA ILE A 401 13.24 -10.12 11.04
C ILE A 401 14.73 -9.73 10.98
N ASP A 402 15.62 -10.68 10.69
CA ASP A 402 17.06 -10.41 10.58
C ASP A 402 17.49 -10.23 9.11
N PRO A 403 17.74 -8.99 8.65
CA PRO A 403 18.22 -8.74 7.29
C PRO A 403 19.72 -8.98 7.10
N ARG A 404 20.50 -9.05 8.19
CA ARG A 404 21.98 -9.02 8.16
C ARG A 404 22.62 -10.12 7.31
N PRO A 405 22.11 -11.37 7.29
CA PRO A 405 22.67 -12.42 6.44
C PRO A 405 22.59 -12.13 4.93
N PHE A 406 21.74 -11.18 4.52
CA PHE A 406 21.42 -10.92 3.12
C PHE A 406 21.86 -9.53 2.62
N LEU A 407 22.38 -8.67 3.49
CA LEU A 407 22.90 -7.36 3.09
C LEU A 407 24.18 -7.52 2.26
N ALA A 408 24.25 -6.83 1.11
CA ALA A 408 25.45 -6.79 0.27
C ALA A 408 26.67 -6.30 1.06
N GLY A 409 27.52 -7.24 1.45
CA GLY A 409 28.63 -7.03 2.41
C GLY A 409 28.87 -8.24 3.33
N ALA A 410 27.90 -9.15 3.47
CA ALA A 410 28.06 -10.42 4.21
C ALA A 410 28.49 -11.60 3.31
N SER A 411 28.35 -11.50 1.99
CA SER A 411 28.86 -12.49 1.03
C SER A 411 29.00 -11.85 -0.35
N ALA A 412 30.20 -11.94 -0.92
CA ALA A 412 30.54 -11.36 -2.21
C ALA A 412 29.84 -12.07 -3.37
N GLY A 413 29.37 -11.28 -4.34
CA GLY A 413 29.31 -11.69 -5.74
C GLY A 413 27.93 -12.09 -6.28
N MET A 414 27.14 -11.11 -6.69
CA MET A 414 26.33 -11.22 -7.92
C MET A 414 26.26 -9.84 -8.58
N ALA A 415 26.54 -9.81 -9.88
CA ALA A 415 26.73 -8.61 -10.67
C ALA A 415 25.45 -7.76 -10.71
N LEU A 416 25.61 -6.46 -10.45
CA LEU A 416 24.56 -5.45 -10.60
C LEU A 416 24.23 -5.27 -12.09
N SER A 417 22.98 -5.52 -12.46
CA SER A 417 22.36 -5.01 -13.68
C SER A 417 22.33 -3.48 -13.64
N ALA A 418 22.52 -2.85 -14.80
CA ALA A 418 22.73 -1.41 -14.99
C ALA A 418 21.70 -0.49 -14.30
N PRO A 419 22.09 0.75 -13.93
CA PRO A 419 21.17 1.73 -13.32
C PRO A 419 20.05 2.10 -14.29
N LEU A 420 18.83 2.18 -13.77
CA LEU A 420 17.65 2.66 -14.48
C LEU A 420 17.83 4.15 -14.87
N PRO A 421 17.29 4.59 -16.03
CA PRO A 421 17.36 5.98 -16.47
C PRO A 421 16.56 6.90 -15.54
N PRO A 422 16.88 8.22 -15.50
CA PRO A 422 16.17 9.17 -14.66
C PRO A 422 14.69 9.28 -15.06
N MET A 423 13.81 9.17 -14.06
CA MET A 423 12.35 9.25 -14.19
C MET A 423 11.89 10.63 -14.69
N SER A 424 10.93 10.63 -15.62
CA SER A 424 10.14 11.82 -15.97
C SER A 424 9.08 12.05 -14.90
N ARG A 425 9.26 13.07 -14.05
CA ARG A 425 8.23 13.52 -13.10
C ARG A 425 6.96 13.95 -13.85
N ALA A 426 5.93 13.12 -13.88
CA ALA A 426 4.56 13.59 -14.09
C ALA A 426 4.13 14.30 -12.81
N ALA A 427 4.18 15.63 -12.84
CA ALA A 427 3.86 16.47 -11.69
C ALA A 427 2.35 16.45 -11.44
N TRP A 428 1.92 15.83 -10.34
CA TRP A 428 0.67 16.20 -9.66
C TRP A 428 0.88 17.57 -9.01
N ALA A 429 0.74 18.64 -9.81
CA ALA A 429 0.96 20.01 -9.37
C ALA A 429 -0.37 20.65 -8.95
N GLY A 430 -0.58 20.78 -7.63
CA GLY A 430 -1.46 21.81 -7.09
C GLY A 430 -0.82 23.21 -7.27
N PRO A 431 -1.62 24.29 -7.41
CA PRO A 431 -1.09 25.63 -7.70
C PRO A 431 -0.23 26.15 -6.54
N GLY A 432 1.02 26.52 -6.88
CA GLY A 432 2.09 26.78 -5.93
C GLY A 432 2.09 28.17 -5.30
N ALA A 433 2.80 28.25 -4.16
CA ALA A 433 3.41 29.47 -3.65
C ALA A 433 4.91 29.19 -3.44
N SER A 434 5.74 29.85 -4.25
CA SER A 434 7.20 29.80 -4.20
C SER A 434 7.75 30.66 -3.07
N LEU A 435 8.60 30.08 -2.21
CA LEU A 435 9.46 30.83 -1.28
C LEU A 435 10.95 30.60 -1.62
N PRO A 436 11.81 31.63 -1.48
CA PRO A 436 13.19 31.58 -1.96
C PRO A 436 14.13 30.84 -0.99
N HIS A 437 14.90 29.89 -1.52
CA HIS A 437 16.04 29.26 -0.86
C HIS A 437 17.16 30.28 -0.56
N ARG A 438 17.72 30.24 0.65
CA ARG A 438 19.04 30.80 0.96
C ARG A 438 19.99 29.67 1.35
N SER A 439 21.06 29.54 0.57
CA SER A 439 22.16 28.61 0.76
C SER A 439 23.09 29.04 1.90
N TRP A 440 23.44 28.12 2.78
CA TRP A 440 24.68 28.20 3.56
C TRP A 440 25.38 26.85 3.55
N ALA A 441 26.57 26.84 2.93
CA ALA A 441 27.51 25.74 2.98
C ALA A 441 28.60 26.06 4.01
N ARG A 442 28.97 25.10 4.87
CA ARG A 442 30.36 24.66 5.13
C ARG A 442 30.43 23.52 6.18
N PRO A 443 31.52 22.72 6.20
CA PRO A 443 31.54 21.34 6.68
C PRO A 443 32.23 21.14 8.04
N CYS A 444 31.85 20.06 8.73
CA CYS A 444 32.58 19.39 9.82
C CYS A 444 31.88 18.03 10.05
N GLY A 445 32.49 16.86 10.17
CA GLY A 445 33.86 16.53 10.51
C GLY A 445 33.95 15.73 11.82
N CYS A 446 33.26 14.58 11.93
CA CYS A 446 33.59 13.55 12.94
C CYS A 446 32.87 12.22 12.66
N HIS A 447 33.67 11.18 12.35
CA HIS A 447 33.31 9.78 12.48
C HIS A 447 33.37 9.38 13.97
N GLY A 448 32.44 8.54 14.42
CA GLY A 448 32.52 7.91 15.74
C GLY A 448 31.21 7.28 16.19
N ASP A 449 31.16 5.95 16.11
CA ASP A 449 30.36 4.98 16.87
C ASP A 449 29.21 5.49 17.76
N ILE A 450 27.97 5.16 17.37
CA ILE A 450 26.85 4.96 18.31
C ILE A 450 26.08 3.71 17.88
N ILE A 451 26.35 2.61 18.56
CA ILE A 451 25.53 1.39 18.57
C ILE A 451 24.54 1.50 19.72
N ALA A 452 23.31 1.06 19.46
CA ALA A 452 22.18 0.84 20.38
C ALA A 452 21.35 2.08 20.77
N THR A 453 20.39 2.45 19.91
CA THR A 453 19.24 3.27 20.30
C THR A 453 17.97 2.44 20.18
N ARG A 454 17.48 1.90 21.31
CA ARG A 454 16.15 1.29 21.41
C ARG A 454 15.09 2.30 21.00
N ARG A 455 14.47 2.08 19.85
CA ARG A 455 13.23 2.72 19.40
C ARG A 455 12.05 2.01 20.08
N MET A 456 11.01 2.78 20.39
CA MET A 456 9.61 2.38 20.60
C MET A 456 8.87 3.49 21.35
N MET A 457 7.83 4.04 20.72
CA MET A 457 6.71 4.66 21.44
C MET A 457 6.09 3.63 22.40
N PRO A 458 5.54 4.03 23.55
CA PRO A 458 4.80 3.11 24.41
C PRO A 458 3.68 2.40 23.63
N HIS A 459 3.68 1.06 23.69
CA HIS A 459 2.73 0.16 23.02
C HIS A 459 1.24 0.42 23.28
N GLY A 460 0.89 1.31 24.22
CA GLY A 460 -0.51 1.60 24.57
C GLY A 460 -1.33 2.28 23.49
N SER A 461 -0.69 2.79 22.42
CA SER A 461 -1.37 3.44 21.29
C SER A 461 -1.37 2.62 20.01
N ARG A 462 -0.85 1.38 19.98
CA ARG A 462 -0.77 0.51 18.78
C ARG A 462 -1.66 -0.73 18.92
N ALA A 463 -2.02 -1.36 17.81
CA ALA A 463 -2.74 -2.63 17.86
C ALA A 463 -1.83 -3.75 18.39
N SER A 464 -2.22 -4.36 19.51
CA SER A 464 -1.59 -5.57 20.07
C SER A 464 -2.13 -6.81 19.39
N ALA A 465 -1.35 -7.89 19.34
CA ALA A 465 -1.85 -9.21 18.96
C ALA A 465 -2.99 -9.61 19.91
N GLY A 466 -4.19 -9.78 19.35
CA GLY A 466 -5.35 -10.39 20.01
C GLY A 466 -5.38 -11.89 19.76
#